data_AF-A0A351EHS5-F1
#
_entry.id   AF-A0A351EHS5-F1
#
_cell.length_a   1.000
_cell.length_b   1.000
_cell.length_c   1.000
_cell.angle_alpha   90.00
_cell.angle_beta   90.00
_cell.angle_gamma   90.00
#
_symmetry.space_group_name_H-M   'P 1'
#
loop_
_entity.id
_entity.type
_entity.pdbx_description
1 polymer ?
#
loop_
_entity_poly.entity_id
_entity_poly.type
_entity_poly.pdbx_seq_one_letter_code
_entity_poly.pdbx_strand_id
1 'polypeptide(L)'
;MIDLIDEALETFLRDQASIDSTIGLSFDAPNAEWTAALTGPAINVFLWRIDRDQRRTSSGLETKRGSDGSAQSRRAPLPRLTLSYFVSAHAQRPEDEHLLLGRLANAVLRNRSIPEEHLGQQLIDIGEPLFAGLGSDSSHVSIDFW
;
A
#
# COMPACT_ATOMS: atom_id res chain seq x y z
N MET A 1 -12.01 3.92 -5.25
CA MET A 1 -10.88 4.63 -4.65
C MET A 1 -9.93 3.70 -3.90
N ILE A 2 -10.38 2.81 -3.00
CA ILE A 2 -9.47 1.84 -2.35
C ILE A 2 -8.95 0.84 -3.40
N ASP A 3 -9.81 0.41 -4.31
CA ASP A 3 -9.49 -0.31 -5.55
C ASP A 3 -8.30 0.32 -6.32
N LEU A 4 -8.32 1.63 -6.55
CA LEU A 4 -7.20 2.34 -7.19
C LEU A 4 -5.89 2.25 -6.39
N ILE A 5 -5.97 2.18 -5.06
CA ILE A 5 -4.78 2.00 -4.21
C ILE A 5 -4.27 0.56 -4.32
N ASP A 6 -5.17 -0.42 -4.38
CA ASP A 6 -4.80 -1.83 -4.57
C ASP A 6 -4.10 -2.02 -5.93
N GLU A 7 -4.64 -1.44 -7.01
CA GLU A 7 -4.02 -1.45 -8.35
C GLU A 7 -2.64 -0.79 -8.36
N ALA A 8 -2.51 0.36 -7.69
CA ALA A 8 -1.24 1.08 -7.60
C ALA A 8 -0.21 0.30 -6.77
N LEU A 9 -0.65 -0.31 -5.66
CA LEU A 9 0.19 -1.12 -4.80
C LEU A 9 0.64 -2.40 -5.52
N GLU A 10 -0.24 -3.05 -6.28
CA GLU A 10 0.09 -4.19 -7.13
C GLU A 10 1.21 -3.83 -8.11
N THR A 11 1.01 -2.78 -8.89
CA THR A 11 1.97 -2.37 -9.92
C THR A 11 3.32 -2.00 -9.30
N PHE A 12 3.29 -1.25 -8.21
CA PHE A 12 4.47 -0.86 -7.44
C PHE A 12 5.25 -2.07 -6.90
N LEU A 13 4.57 -3.01 -6.24
CA LEU A 13 5.22 -4.18 -5.65
C LEU A 13 5.80 -5.10 -6.73
N ARG A 14 5.08 -5.30 -7.85
CA ARG A 14 5.57 -6.12 -8.95
C ARG A 14 6.87 -5.60 -9.52
N ASP A 15 6.93 -4.30 -9.78
CA ASP A 15 8.12 -3.66 -10.35
C ASP A 15 9.26 -3.57 -9.32
N GLN A 16 9.02 -2.93 -8.17
CA GLN A 16 10.07 -2.57 -7.22
C GLN A 16 10.61 -3.74 -6.40
N ALA A 17 9.81 -4.79 -6.19
CA ALA A 17 10.28 -6.04 -5.59
C ALA A 17 10.69 -7.10 -6.63
N SER A 18 10.64 -6.75 -7.92
CA SER A 18 10.97 -7.63 -9.05
C SER A 18 10.26 -8.98 -8.95
N ILE A 19 8.94 -8.92 -8.76
CA ILE A 19 8.08 -10.10 -8.63
C ILE A 19 7.72 -10.58 -10.02
N ASP A 20 8.07 -11.83 -10.31
CA ASP A 20 7.74 -12.47 -11.57
C ASP A 20 6.22 -12.68 -11.72
N SER A 21 5.72 -12.62 -12.96
CA SER A 21 4.33 -12.93 -13.32
C SER A 21 3.84 -14.32 -12.88
N THR A 22 4.75 -15.26 -12.66
CA THR A 22 4.48 -16.61 -12.17
C THR A 22 4.15 -16.68 -10.69
N ILE A 23 4.48 -15.62 -9.93
CA ILE A 23 4.15 -15.51 -8.52
C ILE A 23 2.79 -14.81 -8.41
N GLY A 24 1.84 -15.50 -7.77
CA GLY A 24 0.51 -14.93 -7.51
C GLY A 24 0.62 -13.72 -6.59
N LEU A 25 -0.13 -12.65 -6.90
CA LEU A 25 -0.32 -11.52 -6.00
C LEU A 25 -1.82 -11.33 -5.83
N SER A 26 -2.35 -11.47 -4.62
CA SER A 26 -3.78 -11.39 -4.32
C SER A 26 -4.03 -10.43 -3.17
N PHE A 27 -5.12 -9.68 -3.29
CA PHE A 27 -5.59 -8.71 -2.28
C PHE A 27 -6.81 -9.22 -1.52
N ASP A 28 -7.21 -10.46 -1.79
CA ASP A 28 -8.36 -11.09 -1.15
C ASP A 28 -8.08 -11.38 0.33
N ALA A 29 -9.14 -11.49 1.12
CA ALA A 29 -9.00 -11.99 2.48
C ALA A 29 -8.47 -13.43 2.46
N PRO A 30 -7.34 -13.72 3.13
CA PRO A 30 -6.82 -15.07 3.18
C PRO A 30 -7.81 -15.95 3.96
N ASN A 31 -8.37 -16.95 3.28
CA ASN A 31 -9.26 -17.94 3.87
C ASN A 31 -8.80 -19.35 3.49
N ALA A 32 -9.36 -20.38 4.14
CA ALA A 32 -8.94 -21.76 3.90
C ALA A 32 -9.10 -22.21 2.43
N GLU A 33 -10.12 -21.69 1.74
CA GLU A 33 -10.36 -21.97 0.32
C GLU A 33 -9.27 -21.34 -0.56
N TRP A 34 -8.88 -20.10 -0.26
CA TRP A 34 -7.79 -19.39 -0.93
C TRP A 34 -6.48 -20.15 -0.80
N THR A 35 -6.11 -20.58 0.42
CA THR A 35 -4.89 -21.36 0.64
C THR A 35 -4.92 -22.68 -0.11
N ALA A 36 -6.08 -23.36 -0.14
CA ALA A 36 -6.25 -24.61 -0.88
C ALA A 36 -6.21 -24.42 -2.41
N ALA A 37 -6.54 -23.23 -2.91
CA ALA A 37 -6.51 -22.90 -4.33
C ALA A 37 -5.11 -22.53 -4.84
N LEU A 38 -4.12 -22.36 -3.96
CA LEU A 38 -2.75 -22.00 -4.37
C LEU A 38 -2.08 -23.14 -5.14
N THR A 39 -1.73 -22.89 -6.39
CA THR A 39 -1.01 -23.84 -7.26
C THR A 39 0.50 -23.61 -7.30
N GLY A 40 0.99 -22.56 -6.62
CA GLY A 40 2.39 -22.14 -6.66
C GLY A 40 2.70 -21.04 -5.64
N PRO A 41 3.90 -20.45 -5.70
CA PRO A 41 4.26 -19.35 -4.82
C PRO A 41 3.32 -18.16 -4.99
N ALA A 42 2.85 -17.61 -3.87
CA ALA A 42 1.91 -16.51 -3.86
C ALA A 42 2.18 -15.54 -2.71
N ILE A 43 1.84 -14.28 -2.94
CA ILE A 43 1.87 -13.20 -1.96
C ILE A 43 0.42 -12.75 -1.76
N ASN A 44 0.01 -12.64 -0.51
CA ASN A 44 -1.27 -12.06 -0.12
C ASN A 44 -1.03 -10.67 0.51
N VAL A 45 -1.78 -9.67 0.06
CA VAL A 45 -1.71 -8.27 0.48
C VAL A 45 -3.11 -7.85 0.95
N PHE A 46 -3.48 -8.27 2.14
CA PHE A 46 -4.84 -8.11 2.66
C PHE A 46 -5.02 -6.79 3.42
N LEU A 47 -6.01 -5.98 3.02
CA LEU A 47 -6.37 -4.77 3.75
C LEU A 47 -7.10 -5.11 5.06
N TRP A 48 -6.41 -4.98 6.20
CA TRP A 48 -6.98 -5.38 7.50
C TRP A 48 -7.50 -4.21 8.35
N ARG A 49 -7.06 -2.98 8.07
CA ARG A 49 -7.50 -1.80 8.82
C ARG A 49 -7.55 -0.55 7.96
N ILE A 50 -8.58 0.27 8.19
CA ILE A 50 -8.75 1.59 7.58
C ILE A 50 -8.92 2.59 8.71
N ASP A 51 -7.97 3.50 8.86
CA ASP A 51 -8.01 4.54 9.87
C ASP A 51 -8.07 5.92 9.21
N ARG A 52 -8.72 6.86 9.89
CA ARG A 52 -8.59 8.28 9.55
C ARG A 52 -7.34 8.84 10.23
N ASP A 53 -6.42 9.42 9.47
CA ASP A 53 -5.26 10.10 10.05
C ASP A 53 -5.68 11.45 10.65
N GLN A 54 -5.97 11.43 11.95
CA GLN A 54 -6.32 12.62 12.71
C GLN A 54 -5.07 13.46 13.07
N ARG A 55 -3.86 12.88 13.05
CA ARG A 55 -2.62 13.57 13.49
C ARG A 55 -2.17 14.63 12.49
N ARG A 56 -2.45 14.44 11.19
CA ARG A 56 -2.17 15.44 10.14
C ARG A 56 -3.37 16.34 9.79
N THR A 57 -4.52 16.12 10.43
CA THR A 57 -5.73 16.94 10.24
C THR A 57 -5.65 18.26 11.04
N SER A 58 -4.75 18.38 12.01
CA SER A 58 -4.57 19.63 12.79
C SER A 58 -3.38 20.46 12.30
N SER A 59 -3.67 21.71 11.94
CA SER A 59 -2.75 22.84 11.73
C SER A 59 -2.07 22.94 10.36
N GLY A 60 -2.70 23.71 9.45
CA GLY A 60 -2.03 24.23 8.27
C GLY A 60 -3.01 24.67 7.21
N LEU A 61 -3.13 25.97 7.01
CA LEU A 61 -3.69 26.52 5.78
C LEU A 61 -2.77 26.10 4.64
N GLU A 62 -3.15 25.13 3.82
CA GLU A 62 -2.39 24.80 2.62
C GLU A 62 -2.48 25.96 1.64
N THR A 63 -1.35 26.61 1.38
CA THR A 63 -1.24 27.73 0.44
C THR A 63 -0.98 27.16 -0.94
N LYS A 64 -2.04 26.85 -1.70
CA LYS A 64 -1.91 26.60 -3.14
C LYS A 64 -1.73 27.96 -3.84
N ARG A 65 -0.53 28.21 -4.38
CA ARG A 65 -0.24 29.45 -5.12
C ARG A 65 -0.88 29.33 -6.51
N GLY A 66 -1.87 30.18 -6.80
CA GLY A 66 -2.42 30.31 -8.15
C GLY A 66 -1.33 30.72 -9.14
N SER A 67 -1.37 30.18 -10.36
CA SER A 67 -0.42 30.49 -11.44
C SER A 67 -0.55 31.91 -12.00
N ASP A 68 -1.56 32.66 -11.55
CA ASP A 68 -2.00 33.98 -12.05
C ASP A 68 -1.82 35.11 -11.02
N GLY A 69 -1.26 34.82 -9.84
CA GLY A 69 -1.00 35.83 -8.80
C GLY A 69 -2.27 36.36 -8.09
N SER A 70 -3.44 35.74 -8.28
CA SER A 70 -4.68 36.12 -7.61
C SER A 70 -5.13 35.08 -6.57
N ALA A 71 -5.75 35.58 -5.49
CA ALA A 71 -6.29 34.92 -4.28
C ALA A 71 -5.79 33.51 -3.89
N GLN A 72 -5.15 33.42 -2.71
CA GLN A 72 -4.92 32.16 -1.98
C GLN A 72 -6.25 31.42 -1.79
N SER A 73 -6.45 30.32 -2.51
CA SER A 73 -7.59 29.44 -2.26
C SER A 73 -7.30 28.61 -1.01
N ARG A 74 -7.95 28.97 0.09
CA ARG A 74 -7.92 28.27 1.37
C ARG A 74 -8.76 26.99 1.26
N ARG A 75 -8.14 25.86 0.92
CA ARG A 75 -8.79 24.55 1.00
C ARG A 75 -8.57 23.98 2.41
N ALA A 76 -9.61 23.45 3.05
CA ALA A 76 -9.43 22.62 4.23
C ALA A 76 -8.59 21.39 3.82
N PRO A 77 -7.59 20.96 4.61
CA PRO A 77 -6.80 19.79 4.28
C PRO A 77 -7.73 18.59 4.05
N LEU A 78 -7.52 17.89 2.94
CA LEU A 78 -8.31 16.69 2.63
C LEU A 78 -8.15 15.68 3.78
N PRO A 79 -9.22 15.02 4.23
CA PRO A 79 -9.10 13.97 5.23
C PRO A 79 -8.16 12.88 4.70
N ARG A 80 -7.06 12.65 5.42
CA ARG A 80 -6.10 11.59 5.08
C ARG A 80 -6.58 10.27 5.67
N LEU A 81 -6.43 9.20 4.89
CA LEU A 81 -6.72 7.83 5.31
C LEU A 81 -5.40 7.07 5.43
N THR A 82 -5.31 6.22 6.44
CA THR A 82 -4.25 5.23 6.58
C THR A 82 -4.86 3.86 6.29
N LEU A 83 -4.33 3.21 5.26
CA LEU A 83 -4.70 1.85 4.89
C LEU A 83 -3.60 0.92 5.40
N SER A 84 -3.94 0.01 6.30
CA SER A 84 -2.99 -0.95 6.85
C SER A 84 -3.21 -2.30 6.16
N TYR A 85 -2.19 -2.74 5.43
CA TYR A 85 -2.18 -4.05 4.76
C TYR A 85 -1.37 -5.04 5.58
N PHE A 86 -1.83 -6.29 5.58
CA PHE A 86 -1.15 -7.44 6.12
C PHE A 86 -0.58 -8.23 4.95
N VAL A 87 0.71 -8.51 5.00
CA VAL A 87 1.43 -9.14 3.89
C VAL A 87 1.94 -10.50 4.33
N SER A 88 1.55 -11.55 3.60
CA SER A 88 2.10 -12.90 3.76
C SER A 88 2.60 -13.44 2.43
N ALA A 89 3.54 -14.39 2.51
CA ALA A 89 4.03 -15.14 1.36
C ALA A 89 3.82 -16.63 1.64
N HIS A 90 3.44 -17.36 0.60
CA HIS A 90 3.28 -18.81 0.61
C HIS A 90 4.23 -19.39 -0.44
N ALA A 91 5.06 -20.34 -0.04
CA ALA A 91 5.92 -21.08 -0.95
C ALA A 91 6.12 -22.51 -0.44
N GLN A 92 6.82 -23.34 -1.21
CA GLN A 92 7.13 -24.71 -0.79
C GLN A 92 8.13 -24.76 0.38
N ARG A 93 8.98 -23.74 0.48
CA ARG A 93 10.07 -23.68 1.46
C ARG A 93 10.00 -22.36 2.22
N PRO A 94 10.15 -22.36 3.56
CA PRO A 94 10.15 -21.12 4.34
C PRO A 94 11.25 -20.12 3.93
N GLU A 95 12.39 -20.61 3.43
CA GLU A 95 13.42 -19.71 2.88
C GLU A 95 12.94 -18.88 1.70
N ASP A 96 12.09 -19.44 0.83
CA ASP A 96 11.54 -18.74 -0.33
C ASP A 96 10.48 -17.73 0.10
N GLU A 97 9.67 -18.06 1.12
CA GLU A 97 8.71 -17.12 1.73
C GLU A 97 9.43 -15.89 2.30
N HIS A 98 10.48 -16.11 3.09
CA HIS A 98 11.28 -15.03 3.64
C HIS A 98 12.00 -14.22 2.56
N LEU A 99 12.44 -14.87 1.48
CA LEU A 99 13.05 -14.15 0.35
C LEU A 99 12.03 -13.21 -0.31
N LEU A 100 10.79 -13.65 -0.52
CA LEU A 100 9.72 -12.82 -1.08
C LEU A 100 9.36 -11.66 -0.15
N LEU A 101 9.13 -11.93 1.15
CA LEU A 101 8.85 -10.89 2.14
C LEU A 101 10.00 -9.89 2.25
N GLY A 102 11.25 -10.36 2.20
CA GLY A 102 12.44 -9.50 2.20
C GLY A 102 12.51 -8.57 0.99
N ARG A 103 12.13 -9.04 -0.20
CA ARG A 103 12.05 -8.20 -1.41
C ARG A 103 10.97 -7.13 -1.28
N LEU A 104 9.78 -7.50 -0.83
CA LEU A 104 8.66 -6.58 -0.58
C LEU A 104 9.02 -5.50 0.43
N ALA A 105 9.61 -5.91 1.56
CA ALA A 105 10.06 -4.98 2.59
C ALA A 105 11.11 -3.99 2.05
N ASN A 106 12.07 -4.47 1.26
CA ASN A 106 13.08 -3.61 0.63
C ASN A 106 12.45 -2.62 -0.37
N ALA A 107 11.48 -3.03 -1.17
CA ALA A 107 10.78 -2.16 -2.11
C ALA A 107 10.08 -1.00 -1.39
N VAL A 108 9.37 -1.29 -0.30
CA VAL A 108 8.71 -0.28 0.53
C VAL A 108 9.71 0.63 1.25
N LEU A 109 10.80 0.07 1.80
CA LEU A 109 11.80 0.87 2.52
C LEU A 109 12.59 1.81 1.61
N ARG A 110 12.81 1.43 0.35
CA ARG A 110 13.49 2.27 -0.65
C ARG A 110 12.62 3.42 -1.12
N ASN A 111 11.30 3.24 -1.14
CA ASN A 111 10.34 4.19 -1.69
C ASN A 111 9.42 4.73 -0.59
N ARG A 112 9.71 5.95 -0.12
CA ARG A 112 8.88 6.62 0.92
C ARG A 112 7.48 7.00 0.43
N SER A 113 7.30 7.06 -0.89
CA SER A 113 6.03 7.27 -1.58
C SER A 113 5.98 6.40 -2.81
N ILE A 114 4.78 6.02 -3.25
CA ILE A 114 4.58 5.29 -4.50
C ILE A 114 4.88 6.26 -5.67
N PRO A 115 5.84 5.94 -6.54
CA PRO A 115 6.13 6.71 -7.75
C PRO A 115 4.90 6.88 -8.65
N GLU A 116 4.79 8.04 -9.33
CA GLU A 116 3.64 8.36 -10.21
C GLU A 116 3.46 7.36 -11.35
N GLU A 117 4.52 6.68 -11.78
CA GLU A 117 4.47 5.65 -12.83
C GLU A 117 3.64 4.42 -12.45
N HIS A 118 3.39 4.22 -11.15
CA HIS A 118 2.52 3.16 -10.65
C HIS A 118 1.13 3.69 -10.25
N LEU A 119 0.89 5.00 -10.35
CA LEU A 119 -0.40 5.59 -10.00
C LEU A 119 -1.31 5.63 -11.24
N GLY A 120 -2.55 5.18 -11.09
CA GLY A 120 -3.58 5.41 -12.11
C GLY A 120 -3.88 6.91 -12.28
N GLN A 121 -4.34 7.30 -13.47
CA GLN A 121 -4.62 8.72 -13.80
C GLN A 121 -5.50 9.42 -12.76
N GLN A 122 -6.49 8.72 -12.21
CA GLN A 122 -7.38 9.25 -11.18
C GLN A 122 -6.64 9.64 -9.89
N LEU A 123 -5.59 8.91 -9.50
CA LEU A 123 -4.77 9.24 -8.33
C LEU A 123 -3.82 10.39 -8.64
N ILE A 124 -3.28 10.44 -9.87
CA ILE A 124 -2.44 11.55 -10.33
C ILE A 124 -3.23 12.86 -10.32
N ASP A 125 -4.49 12.84 -10.77
CA ASP A 125 -5.36 14.02 -10.83
C ASP A 125 -5.69 14.60 -9.44
N ILE A 126 -5.64 13.78 -8.38
CA ILE A 126 -5.77 14.25 -7.00
C ILE A 126 -4.57 15.13 -6.60
N GLY A 127 -3.38 14.84 -7.15
CA GLY A 127 -2.17 15.64 -6.99
C GLY A 127 -1.52 15.55 -5.61
N GLU A 128 -1.85 14.52 -4.83
CA GLU A 128 -1.27 14.27 -3.51
C GLU A 128 -0.41 13.01 -3.53
N PRO A 129 0.81 13.03 -2.95
CA PRO A 129 1.66 11.86 -2.90
C PRO A 129 1.05 10.76 -2.01
N LEU A 130 1.09 9.53 -2.51
CA LEU A 130 0.70 8.34 -1.76
C LEU A 130 1.93 7.81 -1.00
N PHE A 131 1.93 7.97 0.33
CA PHE A 131 3.02 7.50 1.17
C PHE A 131 2.91 6.01 1.47
N ALA A 132 4.04 5.31 1.45
CA ALA A 132 4.15 3.91 1.81
C ALA A 132 5.21 3.72 2.89
N GLY A 133 5.01 2.74 3.77
CA GLY A 133 5.93 2.44 4.86
C GLY A 133 5.59 1.14 5.56
N LEU A 134 6.57 0.55 6.23
CA LEU A 134 6.33 -0.61 7.08
C LEU A 134 5.62 -0.18 8.37
N GLY A 135 4.59 -0.93 8.76
CA GLY A 135 3.89 -0.71 10.02
C GLY A 135 4.86 -0.79 11.19
N SER A 136 4.93 0.27 11.98
CA SER A 136 5.78 0.34 13.18
C SER A 136 5.00 0.08 14.46
N ASP A 137 3.77 -0.44 14.37
CA ASP A 137 2.88 -0.50 15.52
C ASP A 137 3.36 -1.58 16.51
N SER A 138 3.63 -1.12 17.73
CA SER A 138 3.85 -1.89 18.96
C SER A 138 2.60 -2.63 19.44
N SER A 139 1.46 -2.49 18.74
CA SER A 139 0.31 -3.38 18.94
C SER A 139 0.64 -4.75 18.35
N HIS A 140 1.06 -5.66 19.21
CA HIS A 140 1.01 -7.09 18.91
C HIS A 140 -0.46 -7.45 18.68
N VAL A 141 -0.93 -7.33 17.46
CA VAL A 141 -2.12 -8.05 17.03
C VAL A 141 -1.64 -9.48 16.82
N SER A 142 -1.94 -10.36 17.77
CA SER A 142 -1.99 -11.79 17.47
C SER A 142 -3.06 -11.96 16.42
N ILE A 143 -2.65 -11.89 15.16
CA ILE A 143 -3.49 -12.36 14.07
C ILE A 143 -3.30 -13.87 14.10
N ASP A 144 -4.28 -14.57 14.65
CA ASP A 144 -4.36 -16.02 14.51
C ASP A 144 -4.52 -16.32 13.01
N PHE A 145 -3.42 -16.64 12.35
CA PHE A 145 -3.45 -17.27 11.05
C PHE A 145 -3.68 -18.77 11.26
N TRP A 146 -4.70 -19.26 10.57
CA TRP A 146 -5.19 -20.65 10.58
C TRP A 146 -4.11 -21.67 10.20
#